data_AF-A0A179BMR8-F1
#
_entry.id   AF-A0A179BMR8-F1
#
_cell.length_a   1.000
_cell.length_b   1.000
_cell.length_c   1.000
_cell.angle_alpha   90.00
_cell.angle_beta   90.00
_cell.angle_gamma   90.00
#
_symmetry.space_group_name_H-M   'P 1'
#
loop_
_entity.id
_entity.type
_entity.pdbx_description
1 polymer ?
#
loop_
_entity_poly.entity_id
_entity_poly.type
_entity_poly.pdbx_seq_one_letter_code
_entity_poly.pdbx_strand_id
1 'polypeptide(L)'
;MTGQSSAPIQDVITAILGNVDQDRMALFASLQDHPMLQEAQAFARDGQPERFLYALPYPLERVVDGLLQTVLPGKREAHFILRQYRFLNLHFQKIIQRREGFGCSGDKSRAILDRLLQYYLTGKEVVFNSGERYTFGHPTTVFTTHREIVEFFEGLYSLYYGNPELYLKALKSALEIVSI
;
A
#
# COMPACT_ATOMS: atom_id res chain seq x y z
N MET A 1 25.12 16.70 28.79
CA MET A 1 24.54 16.31 27.49
C MET A 1 23.80 15.00 27.71
N THR A 2 22.54 15.09 28.16
CA THR A 2 21.72 13.95 28.54
C THR A 2 21.17 13.30 27.29
N GLY A 3 21.53 12.04 27.07
CA GLY A 3 21.01 11.21 25.98
C GLY A 3 19.49 11.15 26.05
N GLN A 4 18.83 11.77 25.08
CA GLN A 4 17.40 11.58 24.87
C GLN A 4 17.21 10.15 24.33
N SER A 5 16.60 9.36 25.21
CA SER A 5 16.28 7.95 25.08
C SER A 5 15.76 7.55 23.70
N SER A 6 16.35 6.53 23.12
CA SER A 6 15.82 5.77 21.98
C SER A 6 14.63 4.86 22.36
N ALA A 7 14.16 4.87 23.61
CA ALA A 7 13.09 4.00 24.12
C ALA A 7 11.63 4.33 23.72
N PRO A 8 11.20 5.58 23.43
CA PRO A 8 9.76 5.87 23.34
C PRO A 8 9.04 5.16 22.19
N ILE A 9 9.71 4.98 21.05
CA ILE A 9 9.06 4.31 19.90
C ILE A 9 9.07 2.79 20.04
N GLN A 10 10.08 2.23 20.70
CA GLN A 10 10.20 0.80 20.92
C GLN A 10 9.05 0.26 21.76
N ASP A 11 8.66 0.98 22.81
CA ASP A 11 7.55 0.61 23.68
C ASP A 11 6.22 0.61 22.91
N VAL A 12 6.00 1.64 22.08
CA VAL A 12 4.81 1.72 21.21
C VAL A 12 4.78 0.58 20.20
N ILE A 13 5.88 0.29 19.52
CA ILE A 13 5.96 -0.84 18.56
C ILE A 13 5.70 -2.16 19.27
N THR A 14 6.35 -2.38 20.41
CA THR A 14 6.20 -3.63 21.19
C THR A 14 4.76 -3.83 21.62
N ALA A 15 4.10 -2.78 22.09
CA ALA A 15 2.70 -2.85 22.46
C ALA A 15 1.76 -3.11 21.27
N ILE A 16 2.01 -2.49 20.11
CA ILE A 16 1.26 -2.76 18.87
C ILE A 16 1.41 -4.23 18.46
N LEU A 17 2.65 -4.74 18.45
CA LEU A 17 2.94 -6.12 18.05
C LEU A 17 2.43 -7.17 19.06
N GLY A 18 2.33 -6.81 20.34
CA GLY A 18 1.81 -7.70 21.38
C GLY A 18 0.28 -7.81 21.41
N ASN A 19 -0.44 -6.93 20.72
CA ASN A 19 -1.91 -6.80 20.82
C ASN A 19 -2.60 -6.71 19.44
N VAL A 20 -2.03 -7.36 18.41
CA VAL A 20 -2.50 -7.27 17.01
C VAL A 20 -3.97 -7.70 16.84
N ASP A 21 -4.45 -8.62 17.69
CA ASP A 21 -5.81 -9.16 17.62
C ASP A 21 -6.85 -8.35 18.43
N GLN A 22 -6.43 -7.31 19.15
CA GLN A 22 -7.35 -6.48 19.93
C GLN A 22 -8.14 -5.50 19.04
N ASP A 23 -9.34 -5.13 19.50
CA ASP A 23 -10.07 -4.02 18.90
C ASP A 23 -9.23 -2.74 18.94
N ARG A 24 -9.38 -1.92 17.89
CA ARG A 24 -8.60 -0.70 17.66
C ARG A 24 -8.69 0.28 18.84
N MET A 25 -9.86 0.38 19.48
CA MET A 25 -10.07 1.26 20.63
C MET A 25 -9.45 0.68 21.91
N ALA A 26 -9.47 -0.63 22.08
CA ALA A 26 -8.80 -1.30 23.19
C ALA A 26 -7.27 -1.16 23.09
N LEU A 27 -6.71 -1.35 21.90
CA LEU A 27 -5.29 -1.12 21.65
C LEU A 27 -4.89 0.33 21.92
N PHE A 28 -5.68 1.30 21.46
CA PHE A 28 -5.40 2.71 21.73
C PHE A 28 -5.49 3.04 23.23
N ALA A 29 -6.50 2.53 23.93
CA ALA A 29 -6.69 2.75 25.36
C ALA A 29 -5.52 2.21 26.21
N SER A 30 -4.87 1.12 25.78
CA SER A 30 -3.69 0.59 26.48
C SER A 30 -2.42 1.44 26.29
N LEU A 31 -2.42 2.34 25.29
CA LEU A 31 -1.28 3.18 24.92
C LEU A 31 -1.52 4.68 25.14
N GLN A 32 -2.72 5.07 25.58
CA GLN A 32 -3.16 6.47 25.61
C GLN A 32 -2.29 7.37 26.47
N ASP A 33 -1.66 6.81 27.52
CA ASP A 33 -0.80 7.54 28.45
C ASP A 33 0.65 7.66 27.97
N HIS A 34 1.01 7.03 26.85
CA HIS A 34 2.35 7.15 26.30
C HIS A 34 2.61 8.59 25.81
N PRO A 35 3.74 9.24 26.14
CA PRO A 35 3.99 10.65 25.83
C PRO A 35 3.82 11.01 24.35
N MET A 36 4.34 10.15 23.46
CA MET A 36 4.21 10.31 22.00
C MET A 36 2.75 10.29 21.53
N LEU A 37 1.89 9.51 22.19
CA LEU A 37 0.47 9.40 21.88
C LEU A 37 -0.31 10.58 22.44
N GLN A 38 0.06 11.09 23.62
CA GLN A 38 -0.54 12.30 24.18
C GLN A 38 -0.24 13.53 23.32
N GLU A 39 1.00 13.67 22.85
CA GLU A 39 1.39 14.75 21.96
C GLU A 39 0.65 14.68 20.60
N ALA A 40 0.60 13.49 19.99
CA ALA A 40 -0.18 13.29 18.76
C ALA A 40 -1.68 13.58 18.96
N GLN A 41 -2.27 13.20 20.11
CA GLN A 41 -3.65 13.54 20.44
C GLN A 41 -3.89 15.05 20.54
N ALA A 42 -2.97 15.80 21.16
CA ALA A 42 -3.06 17.25 21.25
C ALA A 42 -3.02 17.88 19.85
N PHE A 43 -2.05 17.49 19.01
CA PHE A 43 -1.95 18.00 17.64
C PHE A 43 -3.16 17.65 16.78
N ALA A 44 -3.74 16.46 16.94
CA ALA A 44 -4.96 16.08 16.23
C ALA A 44 -6.16 16.92 16.67
N ARG A 45 -6.33 17.15 17.97
CA ARG A 45 -7.42 17.96 18.53
C ARG A 45 -7.33 19.42 18.10
N ASP A 46 -6.12 19.96 18.05
CA ASP A 46 -5.86 21.36 17.72
C ASP A 46 -5.79 21.62 16.20
N GLY A 47 -6.00 20.59 15.37
CA GLY A 47 -5.98 20.72 13.91
C GLY A 47 -4.60 21.07 13.35
N GLN A 48 -3.53 20.48 13.91
CA GLN A 48 -2.14 20.71 13.50
C GLN A 48 -1.62 19.51 12.68
N PRO A 49 -1.97 19.39 11.38
CA PRO A 49 -1.74 18.18 10.59
C PRO A 49 -0.26 17.83 10.40
N GLU A 50 0.59 18.83 10.14
CA GLU A 50 2.03 18.62 9.98
C GLU A 50 2.67 18.10 11.27
N ARG A 51 2.31 18.70 12.40
CA ARG A 51 2.82 18.29 13.71
C ARG A 51 2.31 16.90 14.09
N PHE A 52 1.04 16.60 13.80
CA PHE A 52 0.49 15.27 13.96
C PHE A 52 1.27 14.23 13.15
N LEU A 53 1.54 14.52 11.86
CA LEU A 53 2.35 13.68 10.98
C LEU A 53 3.73 13.37 11.57
N TYR A 54 4.44 14.38 12.07
CA TYR A 54 5.78 14.19 12.64
C TYR A 54 5.77 13.52 14.02
N ALA A 55 4.70 13.69 14.80
CA ALA A 55 4.60 13.13 16.14
C ALA A 55 4.37 11.62 16.15
N LEU A 56 3.61 11.05 15.19
CA LEU A 56 3.25 9.64 15.24
C LEU A 56 3.39 8.88 13.91
N PRO A 57 2.74 9.26 12.79
CA PRO A 57 2.88 8.49 11.55
C PRO A 57 4.31 8.45 11.02
N TYR A 58 5.02 9.59 10.98
CA TYR A 58 6.36 9.65 10.40
C TYR A 58 7.39 8.75 11.12
N PRO A 59 7.51 8.75 12.46
CA PRO A 59 8.40 7.82 13.15
C PRO A 59 8.08 6.34 12.86
N LEU A 60 6.81 5.96 12.79
CA LEU A 60 6.39 4.60 12.45
C LEU A 60 6.74 4.24 11.00
N GLU A 61 6.52 5.17 10.06
CA GLU A 61 6.90 4.99 8.66
C GLU A 61 8.41 4.79 8.50
N ARG A 62 9.23 5.52 9.26
CA ARG A 62 10.69 5.35 9.23
C ARG A 62 11.16 3.96 9.67
N VAL A 63 10.44 3.34 10.61
CA VAL A 63 10.75 1.96 11.04
C VAL A 63 10.47 0.98 9.91
N VAL A 64 9.33 1.14 9.23
CA VAL A 64 8.98 0.34 8.04
C VAL A 64 9.99 0.57 6.92
N ASP A 65 10.42 1.82 6.69
CA ASP A 65 11.44 2.14 5.69
C ASP A 65 12.79 1.48 6.01
N GLY A 66 13.23 1.54 7.27
CA GLY A 66 14.45 0.86 7.71
C GLY A 66 14.37 -0.66 7.52
N LEU A 67 13.22 -1.28 7.84
CA LEU A 67 12.98 -2.70 7.58
C LEU A 67 13.12 -3.03 6.09
N LEU A 68 12.39 -2.32 5.22
CA LEU A 68 12.36 -2.60 3.79
C LEU A 68 13.71 -2.33 3.10
N GLN A 69 14.42 -1.27 3.50
CA GLN A 69 15.78 -0.99 3.02
C GLN A 69 16.76 -2.12 3.38
N THR A 70 16.57 -2.74 4.55
CA THR A 70 17.41 -3.84 5.02
C THR A 70 17.10 -5.14 4.29
N VAL A 71 15.81 -5.50 4.16
CA VAL A 71 15.41 -6.79 3.59
C VAL A 71 15.38 -6.81 2.06
N LEU A 72 15.18 -5.66 1.42
CA LEU A 72 15.00 -5.52 -0.03
C LEU A 72 15.84 -4.34 -0.58
N PRO A 73 17.18 -4.35 -0.44
CA PRO A 73 18.01 -3.21 -0.82
C PRO A 73 17.86 -2.88 -2.32
N GLY A 74 17.64 -1.59 -2.62
CA GLY A 74 17.53 -1.08 -3.98
C GLY A 74 16.21 -1.40 -4.72
N LYS A 75 15.25 -2.09 -4.10
CA LYS A 75 13.99 -2.50 -4.73
C LYS A 75 12.85 -1.49 -4.48
N ARG A 76 12.99 -0.29 -5.06
CA ARG A 76 12.09 0.85 -4.80
C ARG A 76 10.61 0.57 -5.07
N GLU A 77 10.30 -0.11 -6.16
CA GLU A 77 8.95 -0.44 -6.58
C GLU A 77 8.34 -1.50 -5.67
N ALA A 78 9.13 -2.50 -5.25
CA ALA A 78 8.70 -3.48 -4.26
C ALA A 78 8.42 -2.83 -2.90
N HIS A 79 9.25 -1.86 -2.48
CA HIS A 79 9.00 -1.07 -1.27
C HIS A 79 7.66 -0.34 -1.36
N PHE A 80 7.40 0.29 -2.50
CA PHE A 80 6.16 1.01 -2.74
C PHE A 80 4.94 0.08 -2.71
N ILE A 81 5.02 -1.11 -3.32
CA ILE A 81 3.94 -2.10 -3.28
C ILE A 81 3.63 -2.51 -1.84
N LEU A 82 4.65 -2.80 -1.04
CA LEU A 82 4.48 -3.25 0.34
C LEU A 82 3.92 -2.13 1.24
N ARG A 83 4.41 -0.89 1.09
CA ARG A 83 3.95 0.26 1.89
C ARG A 83 2.55 0.72 1.50
N GLN A 84 2.26 0.77 0.20
CA GLN A 84 1.04 1.36 -0.35
C GLN A 84 0.07 0.32 -0.90
N TYR A 85 0.18 -0.93 -0.41
CA TYR A 85 -0.63 -2.05 -0.88
C TYR A 85 -2.12 -1.74 -0.92
N ARG A 86 -2.66 -1.13 0.15
CA ARG A 86 -4.09 -0.79 0.22
C ARG A 86 -4.49 0.22 -0.85
N PHE A 87 -3.68 1.25 -1.07
CA PHE A 87 -3.91 2.25 -2.11
C PHE A 87 -3.93 1.59 -3.49
N LEU A 88 -2.88 0.84 -3.82
CA LEU A 88 -2.78 0.12 -5.09
C LEU A 88 -3.95 -0.85 -5.30
N ASN A 89 -4.27 -1.66 -4.28
CA ASN A 89 -5.31 -2.69 -4.35
C ASN A 89 -6.67 -2.08 -4.66
N LEU A 90 -7.02 -0.97 -3.99
CA LEU A 90 -8.28 -0.26 -4.25
C LEU A 90 -8.34 0.30 -5.67
N HIS A 91 -7.24 0.83 -6.20
CA HIS A 91 -7.21 1.36 -7.57
C HIS A 91 -7.38 0.25 -8.61
N PHE A 92 -6.63 -0.85 -8.52
CA PHE A 92 -6.81 -2.01 -9.41
C PHE A 92 -8.23 -2.58 -9.29
N GLN A 93 -8.71 -2.81 -8.05
CA GLN A 93 -10.04 -3.34 -7.79
C GLN A 93 -11.14 -2.47 -8.41
N LYS A 94 -11.06 -1.14 -8.27
CA LYS A 94 -12.08 -0.24 -8.79
C LYS A 94 -12.16 -0.23 -10.31
N ILE A 95 -11.04 -0.37 -10.99
CA ILE A 95 -11.03 -0.51 -12.45
C ILE A 95 -11.61 -1.86 -12.86
N ILE A 96 -11.20 -2.95 -12.23
CA ILE A 96 -11.78 -4.28 -12.48
C ILE A 96 -13.30 -4.26 -12.22
N GLN A 97 -13.77 -3.63 -11.14
CA GLN A 97 -15.20 -3.47 -10.84
C GLN A 97 -15.97 -2.77 -11.96
N ARG A 98 -15.38 -1.74 -12.57
CA ARG A 98 -16.00 -1.01 -13.68
C ARG A 98 -16.05 -1.82 -14.97
N ARG A 99 -15.11 -2.74 -15.17
CA ARG A 99 -14.89 -3.46 -16.44
C ARG A 99 -15.52 -4.85 -16.44
N GLU A 100 -15.48 -5.53 -15.29
CA GLU A 100 -15.86 -6.93 -15.13
C GLU A 100 -16.96 -7.13 -14.08
N GLY A 101 -17.32 -6.08 -13.33
CA GLY A 101 -18.28 -6.15 -12.23
C GLY A 101 -17.64 -6.52 -10.88
N PHE A 102 -18.48 -6.65 -9.86
CA PHE A 102 -18.03 -6.78 -8.47
C PHE A 102 -17.44 -8.15 -8.12
N GLY A 103 -17.90 -9.21 -8.79
CA GLY A 103 -17.53 -10.60 -8.50
C GLY A 103 -16.02 -10.84 -8.55
N CYS A 104 -15.44 -11.32 -7.44
CA CYS A 104 -14.02 -11.61 -7.29
C CYS A 104 -13.06 -10.43 -7.63
N SER A 105 -13.56 -9.20 -7.76
CA SER A 105 -12.73 -8.02 -8.10
C SER A 105 -11.58 -7.81 -7.13
N GLY A 106 -11.81 -8.10 -5.85
CA GLY A 106 -10.78 -8.05 -4.82
C GLY A 106 -9.77 -9.20 -4.92
N ASP A 107 -10.18 -10.41 -5.31
CA ASP A 107 -9.24 -11.52 -5.50
C ASP A 107 -8.33 -11.26 -6.71
N LYS A 108 -8.91 -10.72 -7.79
CA LYS A 108 -8.19 -10.32 -9.00
C LYS A 108 -7.16 -9.23 -8.74
N SER A 109 -7.53 -8.18 -8.01
CA SER A 109 -6.59 -7.11 -7.67
C SER A 109 -5.44 -7.62 -6.79
N ARG A 110 -5.71 -8.51 -5.82
CA ARG A 110 -4.67 -9.16 -5.01
C ARG A 110 -3.74 -10.00 -5.88
N ALA A 111 -4.29 -10.82 -6.78
CA ALA A 111 -3.50 -11.65 -7.70
C ALA A 111 -2.60 -10.83 -8.64
N ILE A 112 -3.05 -9.64 -9.06
CA ILE A 112 -2.22 -8.68 -9.80
C ILE A 112 -1.07 -8.19 -8.93
N LEU A 113 -1.34 -7.71 -7.72
CA LEU A 113 -0.30 -7.15 -6.85
C LEU A 113 0.72 -8.19 -6.41
N ASP A 114 0.31 -9.42 -6.15
CA ASP A 114 1.22 -10.52 -5.82
C ASP A 114 2.19 -10.80 -6.97
N ARG A 115 1.68 -10.94 -8.20
CA ARG A 115 2.52 -11.16 -9.38
C ARG A 115 3.38 -9.94 -9.71
N LEU A 116 2.86 -8.73 -9.51
CA LEU A 116 3.60 -7.49 -9.72
C LEU A 116 4.75 -7.33 -8.71
N LEU A 117 4.53 -7.71 -7.45
CA LEU A 117 5.60 -7.78 -6.46
C LEU A 117 6.67 -8.79 -6.90
N GLN A 118 6.26 -9.98 -7.35
CA GLN A 118 7.21 -10.97 -7.88
C GLN A 118 8.01 -10.46 -9.08
N TYR A 119 7.37 -9.69 -9.97
CA TYR A 119 8.07 -9.03 -11.08
C TYR A 119 9.17 -8.09 -10.58
N TYR A 120 8.88 -7.18 -9.64
CA TYR A 120 9.91 -6.26 -9.14
C TYR A 120 10.99 -6.94 -8.26
N LEU A 121 10.66 -8.08 -7.63
CA LEU A 121 11.61 -8.88 -6.89
C LEU A 121 12.54 -9.68 -7.82
N THR A 122 11.99 -10.37 -8.82
CA THR A 122 12.67 -11.44 -9.57
C THR A 122 12.87 -11.16 -11.07
N GLY A 123 12.20 -10.16 -11.62
CA GLY A 123 12.15 -9.88 -13.06
C GLY A 123 11.17 -10.76 -13.85
N LYS A 124 10.44 -11.68 -13.20
CA LYS A 124 9.46 -12.54 -13.87
C LYS A 124 8.23 -11.75 -14.30
N GLU A 125 7.91 -11.77 -15.59
CA GLU A 125 6.74 -11.07 -16.13
C GLU A 125 5.42 -11.46 -15.45
N VAL A 126 4.50 -10.50 -15.43
CA VAL A 126 3.14 -10.69 -14.91
C VAL A 126 2.28 -11.35 -15.98
N VAL A 127 2.09 -12.67 -15.84
CA VAL A 127 1.31 -13.47 -16.78
C VAL A 127 0.16 -14.16 -16.03
N PHE A 128 -1.03 -14.12 -16.64
CA PHE A 128 -2.22 -14.84 -16.21
C PHE A 128 -2.59 -15.86 -17.29
N ASN A 129 -2.34 -17.14 -17.02
CA ASN A 129 -2.71 -18.17 -17.99
C ASN A 129 -4.19 -18.51 -17.85
N SER A 130 -4.92 -18.49 -18.96
CA SER A 130 -6.33 -18.92 -19.03
C SER A 130 -6.51 -20.43 -18.81
N GLY A 131 -5.44 -21.22 -18.88
CA GLY A 131 -5.44 -22.67 -18.60
C GLY A 131 -5.22 -23.08 -17.14
N GLU A 132 -5.04 -22.13 -16.22
CA GLU A 132 -4.91 -22.44 -14.79
C GLU A 132 -6.26 -22.92 -14.21
N ARG A 133 -6.23 -23.96 -13.36
CA ARG A 133 -7.43 -24.66 -12.82
C ARG A 133 -8.40 -23.74 -12.06
N TYR A 134 -7.98 -22.53 -11.67
CA TYR A 134 -8.74 -21.53 -10.94
C TYR A 134 -8.59 -20.15 -11.59
N THR A 135 -9.39 -19.87 -12.63
CA THR A 135 -9.34 -18.60 -13.38
C THR A 135 -10.21 -17.48 -12.80
N PHE A 136 -11.07 -17.77 -11.81
CA PHE A 136 -11.97 -16.77 -11.22
C PHE A 136 -11.23 -15.60 -10.54
N GLY A 137 -9.99 -15.85 -10.09
CA GLY A 137 -9.11 -14.84 -9.50
C GLY A 137 -8.27 -14.06 -10.52
N HIS A 138 -8.48 -14.23 -11.83
CA HIS A 138 -7.71 -13.52 -12.86
C HIS A 138 -8.52 -12.43 -13.54
N PRO A 139 -7.90 -11.27 -13.84
CA PRO A 139 -8.48 -10.31 -14.79
C PRO A 139 -8.71 -10.96 -16.16
N THR A 140 -9.83 -10.64 -16.81
CA THR A 140 -10.20 -11.21 -18.13
C THR A 140 -10.45 -10.19 -19.21
N THR A 141 -10.71 -8.92 -18.86
CA THR A 141 -11.05 -7.85 -19.84
C THR A 141 -10.20 -6.59 -19.70
N VAL A 142 -9.51 -6.42 -18.57
CA VAL A 142 -8.60 -5.30 -18.29
C VAL A 142 -7.46 -5.83 -17.44
N PHE A 143 -6.24 -5.32 -17.60
CA PHE A 143 -5.06 -5.84 -16.91
C PHE A 143 -4.76 -7.31 -17.26
N THR A 144 -4.99 -7.66 -18.53
CA THR A 144 -4.76 -9.03 -19.03
C THR A 144 -3.32 -9.22 -19.48
N THR A 145 -2.59 -8.14 -19.70
CA THR A 145 -1.20 -8.16 -20.16
C THR A 145 -0.25 -7.56 -19.13
N HIS A 146 1.00 -8.02 -19.14
CA HIS A 146 2.07 -7.46 -18.33
C HIS A 146 2.18 -5.94 -18.49
N ARG A 147 2.16 -5.46 -19.73
CA ARG A 147 2.30 -4.03 -20.05
C ARG A 147 1.19 -3.19 -19.42
N GLU A 148 -0.07 -3.59 -19.55
CA GLU A 148 -1.20 -2.85 -18.96
C GLU A 148 -1.06 -2.71 -17.43
N ILE A 149 -0.62 -3.77 -16.78
CA ILE A 149 -0.45 -3.80 -15.33
C ILE A 149 0.70 -2.88 -14.90
N VAL A 150 1.85 -2.97 -15.57
CA VAL A 150 3.02 -2.15 -15.25
C VAL A 150 2.75 -0.68 -15.53
N GLU A 151 2.17 -0.32 -16.68
CA GLU A 151 1.84 1.07 -17.01
C GLU A 151 0.85 1.68 -16.00
N PHE A 152 -0.15 0.90 -15.58
CA PHE A 152 -1.09 1.38 -14.55
C PHE A 152 -0.43 1.53 -13.18
N PHE A 153 0.45 0.60 -12.80
CA PHE A 153 1.24 0.71 -11.58
C PHE A 153 2.17 1.93 -11.58
N GLU A 154 2.92 2.16 -12.66
CA GLU A 154 3.81 3.32 -12.81
C GLU A 154 3.04 4.63 -12.77
N GLY A 155 1.83 4.63 -13.35
CA GLY A 155 0.86 5.71 -13.19
C GLY A 155 0.53 5.97 -11.73
N LEU A 156 0.13 4.95 -10.98
CA LEU A 156 -0.18 5.07 -9.55
C LEU A 156 1.02 5.48 -8.70
N TYR A 157 2.21 4.97 -9.01
CA TYR A 157 3.46 5.37 -8.37
C TYR A 157 3.69 6.87 -8.55
N SER A 158 3.61 7.35 -9.79
CA SER A 158 3.78 8.77 -10.11
C SER A 158 2.72 9.65 -9.45
N LEU A 159 1.45 9.20 -9.47
CA LEU A 159 0.33 9.90 -8.84
C LEU A 159 0.55 10.08 -7.33
N TYR A 160 1.02 9.03 -6.64
CA TYR A 160 1.28 9.08 -5.21
C TYR A 160 2.31 10.16 -4.85
N TYR A 161 3.31 10.37 -5.71
CA TYR A 161 4.33 11.42 -5.56
C TYR A 161 3.96 12.75 -6.24
N GLY A 162 2.70 12.95 -6.62
CA GLY A 162 2.17 14.23 -7.08
C GLY A 162 2.26 14.47 -8.60
N ASN A 163 2.66 13.47 -9.40
CA ASN A 163 2.63 13.57 -10.86
C ASN A 163 1.49 12.72 -11.47
N PRO A 164 0.38 13.33 -11.88
CA PRO A 164 -0.80 12.60 -12.34
C PRO A 164 -0.75 12.16 -13.82
N GLU A 165 0.19 12.64 -14.63
CA GLU A 165 0.14 12.48 -16.09
C GLU A 165 0.08 11.01 -16.54
N LEU A 166 1.01 10.19 -16.04
CA LEU A 166 1.06 8.76 -16.36
C LEU A 166 -0.18 8.02 -15.86
N TYR A 167 -0.70 8.39 -14.68
CA TYR A 167 -1.93 7.82 -14.16
C TYR A 167 -3.13 8.14 -15.04
N LEU A 168 -3.30 9.39 -15.45
CA LEU A 168 -4.42 9.80 -16.30
C LEU A 168 -4.38 9.10 -17.67
N LYS A 169 -3.17 8.95 -18.24
CA LYS A 169 -2.98 8.18 -19.48
C LYS A 169 -3.36 6.71 -19.29
N ALA A 170 -2.82 6.04 -18.26
CA ALA A 170 -3.10 4.64 -18.00
C ALA A 170 -4.58 4.41 -17.63
N LEU A 171 -5.19 5.34 -16.88
CA LEU A 171 -6.61 5.31 -16.53
C LEU A 171 -7.48 5.43 -17.78
N LYS A 172 -7.17 6.37 -18.67
CA LYS A 172 -7.85 6.52 -19.95
C LYS A 172 -7.79 5.21 -20.73
N SER A 173 -6.59 4.64 -20.91
CA SER A 173 -6.40 3.35 -21.59
C SER A 173 -7.20 2.22 -20.94
N ALA A 174 -7.18 2.09 -19.61
CA ALA A 174 -7.90 1.04 -18.90
C ALA A 174 -9.43 1.17 -18.97
N LEU A 175 -9.95 2.39 -19.15
CA LEU A 175 -11.39 2.66 -19.28
C LEU A 175 -11.88 2.63 -20.73
N GLU A 176 -11.06 3.08 -21.69
CA GLU A 176 -11.39 3.21 -23.12
C GLU A 176 -11.30 1.91 -23.92
N ILE A 177 -11.01 0.76 -23.31
CA ILE A 177 -11.13 -0.55 -23.99
C ILE A 177 -12.63 -0.83 -24.22
N VAL A 178 -13.28 -0.11 -25.12
CA VAL A 178 -14.63 -0.43 -25.60
C VAL A 178 -14.51 -0.45 -27.12
N SER A 179 -14.76 -1.65 -27.66
CA SER A 179 -15.17 -1.99 -29.03
C SER A 179 -14.18 -2.94 -29.73
N ILE A 180 -14.49 -4.24 -29.62
CA ILE A 180 -14.61 -5.08 -30.81
C ILE A 180 -16.08 -5.50 -30.86
#